data_AF-A0AAN0NEA6-F1
#
_entry.id   AF-A0AAN0NEA6-F1
#
_cell.length_a   1.000
_cell.length_b   1.000
_cell.length_c   1.000
_cell.angle_alpha   90.00
_cell.angle_beta   90.00
_cell.angle_gamma   90.00
#
_symmetry.space_group_name_H-M   'P 1'
#
loop_
_entity.id
_entity.type
_entity.pdbx_description
1 polymer ?
#
loop_
_entity_poly.entity_id
_entity_poly.type
_entity_poly.pdbx_seq_one_letter_code
_entity_poly.pdbx_strand_id
1 'polypeptide(L)' 'MSKKYIDEFVKLPVSKMAQKITDMTYLHDNTEVPKAHYQKLLQQEVLEMMAQDSTMECILLNAILGQLQALQKKALSYS' A
#
# COMPACT_ATOMS: atom_id res chain seq x y z
N MET A 1 -15.51 -10.55 -17.09
CA MET A 1 -16.14 -9.90 -15.92
C MET A 1 -15.29 -10.01 -14.65
N SER A 2 -14.77 -11.19 -14.29
CA SER A 2 -13.93 -11.38 -13.09
C SER A 2 -12.62 -10.59 -13.08
N LYS A 3 -11.87 -10.55 -14.20
CA LYS A 3 -10.61 -9.76 -14.29
C LYS A 3 -10.82 -8.28 -13.98
N LYS A 4 -11.81 -7.64 -14.61
CA LYS A 4 -12.15 -6.23 -14.39
C LYS A 4 -12.46 -5.93 -12.92
N TYR A 5 -13.18 -6.83 -12.24
CA TYR A 5 -13.49 -6.67 -10.83
C TYR A 5 -12.23 -6.75 -9.94
N ILE A 6 -11.35 -7.72 -10.20
CA ILE A 6 -10.08 -7.84 -9.45
C ILE A 6 -9.20 -6.61 -9.71
N ASP A 7 -9.07 -6.18 -10.97
CA ASP A 7 -8.29 -5.00 -11.36
C ASP A 7 -8.80 -3.70 -10.71
N GLU A 8 -10.11 -3.59 -10.50
CA GLU A 8 -10.73 -2.48 -9.77
C GLU A 8 -10.57 -2.61 -8.25
N PHE A 9 -10.61 -3.84 -7.72
CA PHE A 9 -10.45 -4.13 -6.30
C PHE A 9 -9.05 -3.82 -5.79
N VAL A 10 -8.00 -4.22 -6.51
CA VAL A 10 -6.60 -3.98 -6.12
C VAL A 10 -6.20 -2.50 -6.15
N LYS A 11 -6.99 -1.65 -6.81
CA LYS A 11 -6.77 -0.19 -6.84
C LYS A 11 -7.38 0.53 -5.64
N LEU A 12 -8.13 -0.17 -4.79
CA LEU A 12 -8.77 0.43 -3.63
C LEU A 12 -7.74 0.61 -2.49
N PRO A 13 -7.88 1.66 -1.66
CA PRO A 13 -7.14 1.75 -0.41
C PRO A 13 -7.41 0.53 0.48
N VAL A 14 -6.39 0.09 1.23
CA VAL A 14 -6.47 -1.12 2.09
C VAL A 14 -7.69 -1.12 3.01
N SER A 15 -8.05 0.03 3.60
CA SER A 15 -9.26 0.15 4.44
C SER A 15 -10.56 -0.15 3.70
N LYS A 16 -10.65 0.21 2.40
CA LYS A 16 -11.82 -0.09 1.56
C LYS A 16 -11.82 -1.55 1.09
N MET A 17 -10.66 -2.13 0.83
CA MET A 17 -10.52 -3.56 0.53
C MET A 17 -10.97 -4.40 1.73
N ALA A 18 -10.47 -4.09 2.93
CA ALA A 18 -10.84 -4.77 4.17
C ALA A 18 -12.35 -4.67 4.46
N GLN A 19 -12.96 -3.50 4.25
CA GLN A 19 -14.41 -3.35 4.38
C GLN A 19 -15.15 -4.24 3.39
N LYS A 20 -14.78 -4.21 2.10
CA LYS A 20 -15.43 -5.07 1.09
C LYS A 20 -15.30 -6.56 1.38
N ILE A 21 -14.18 -7.02 1.93
CA ILE A 21 -14.01 -8.42 2.34
C ILE A 21 -14.97 -8.72 3.50
N THR A 22 -15.01 -7.85 4.51
CA THR A 22 -15.92 -7.97 5.66
C THR A 22 -17.38 -8.07 5.19
N ASP A 23 -17.80 -7.17 4.29
CA ASP A 23 -19.15 -7.12 3.73
C ASP A 23 -19.51 -8.40 2.95
N MET A 24 -18.52 -9.06 2.32
CA MET A 24 -18.69 -10.32 1.59
C MET A 24 -18.64 -11.56 2.49
N THR A 25 -18.08 -11.45 3.70
CA THR A 25 -17.92 -12.56 4.65
C THR A 25 -19.08 -12.70 5.63
N TYR A 26 -20.16 -11.94 5.40
CA TYR A 26 -21.37 -12.10 6.19
C TYR A 26 -22.02 -13.46 5.89
N LEU A 27 -22.13 -14.30 6.92
CA LEU A 27 -22.83 -15.59 6.98
C LEU A 27 -22.11 -16.85 6.43
N HIS A 28 -20.89 -17.13 6.91
CA HIS A 28 -20.51 -18.53 7.13
C HIS A 28 -20.26 -18.73 8.63
N ASP A 29 -21.07 -19.56 9.29
CA ASP A 29 -20.99 -19.91 10.72
C ASP A 29 -21.08 -18.76 11.73
N ASN A 30 -21.89 -17.72 11.48
CA ASN A 30 -22.15 -16.61 12.41
C ASN A 30 -20.90 -15.88 12.94
N THR A 31 -19.75 -16.04 12.28
CA THR A 31 -18.50 -15.45 12.74
C THR A 31 -18.19 -14.29 11.81
N GLU A 32 -18.70 -13.09 12.14
CA GLU A 32 -18.27 -11.88 11.45
C GLU A 32 -16.79 -11.64 11.75
N VAL A 33 -15.94 -11.75 10.73
CA VAL A 33 -14.52 -11.45 10.88
C VAL A 33 -14.35 -9.93 10.86
N PRO A 34 -13.82 -9.32 11.93
CA PRO A 34 -13.73 -7.86 12.00
C PRO A 34 -12.84 -7.30 10.89
N LYS A 35 -13.22 -6.15 10.34
CA LYS A 35 -12.41 -5.37 9.38
C LYS A 35 -10.93 -5.26 9.75
N ALA A 36 -10.64 -5.10 11.05
CA ALA A 36 -9.29 -4.98 11.57
C ALA A 36 -8.40 -6.18 11.23
N HIS A 37 -8.97 -7.40 11.19
CA HIS A 37 -8.27 -8.61 10.81
C HIS A 37 -7.78 -8.53 9.35
N TYR A 38 -8.70 -8.24 8.42
CA TYR A 38 -8.38 -8.12 6.99
C TYR A 38 -7.44 -6.95 6.70
N GLN A 39 -7.61 -5.84 7.41
CA GLN A 39 -6.71 -4.70 7.28
C GLN A 39 -5.28 -5.07 7.70
N LYS A 40 -5.10 -5.80 8.80
CA LYS A 40 -3.78 -6.28 9.24
C LYS A 40 -3.15 -7.21 8.21
N LEU A 41 -3.92 -8.14 7.66
CA LEU A 41 -3.45 -9.13 6.69
C LEU A 41 -3.00 -8.47 5.37
N LEU A 42 -3.82 -7.55 4.84
CA LEU A 42 -3.49 -6.78 3.64
C LEU A 42 -2.29 -5.84 3.84
N GLN A 43 -2.09 -5.32 5.06
CA GLN A 43 -0.92 -4.49 5.37
C GLN A 43 0.35 -5.32 5.54
N GLN A 44 0.23 -6.53 6.06
CA GLN A 44 1.36 -7.42 6.27
C GLN A 44 2.02 -7.80 4.94
N GLU A 45 1.24 -8.12 3.91
CA GLU A 45 1.75 -8.44 2.57
C GLU A 45 2.51 -7.26 1.95
N VAL A 46 2.02 -6.03 2.14
CA VAL A 46 2.73 -4.81 1.70
C VAL A 46 4.05 -4.63 2.45
N LEU A 47 4.08 -4.86 3.76
CA LEU A 47 5.31 -4.75 4.56
C LEU A 47 6.32 -5.84 4.22
N GLU A 48 5.87 -7.06 3.98
CA GLU A 48 6.72 -8.18 3.54
C GLU A 48 7.31 -7.91 2.15
N MET A 49 6.52 -7.39 1.21
CA MET A 49 7.03 -6.91 -0.08
C MET A 49 8.07 -5.79 0.09
N MET A 50 7.79 -4.80 0.95
CA MET A 50 8.73 -3.71 1.22
C MET A 50 10.03 -4.20 1.87
N ALA A 51 9.98 -5.26 2.68
CA ALA A 51 11.14 -5.84 3.34
C ALA A 51 11.97 -6.75 2.42
N GLN A 52 11.37 -7.33 1.37
CA GLN A 52 12.04 -8.27 0.46
C GLN A 52 12.58 -7.60 -0.81
N ASP A 53 12.03 -6.45 -1.21
CA ASP A 53 12.38 -5.82 -2.48
C ASP A 53 13.41 -4.71 -2.30
N SER A 54 14.68 -5.05 -2.51
CA SER A 54 15.80 -4.09 -2.55
C SER A 54 15.63 -3.00 -3.63
N THR A 55 14.70 -3.20 -4.57
CA THR A 55 14.25 -2.18 -5.51
C THR A 55 13.51 -1.03 -4.81
N MET A 56 12.70 -1.32 -3.79
CA MET A 56 11.94 -0.30 -3.06
C MET A 56 12.85 0.56 -2.18
N GLU A 57 13.85 -0.04 -1.53
CA GLU A 57 14.89 0.71 -0.81
C GLU A 57 15.60 1.69 -1.76
N CYS A 58 15.98 1.23 -2.96
CA CYS A 58 16.56 2.09 -4.00
C CYS A 58 15.60 3.21 -4.44
N ILE A 59 14.30 2.93 -4.62
CA ILE A 59 13.30 3.94 -5.00
C ILE A 59 13.19 5.04 -3.93
N LEU A 60 13.14 4.67 -2.65
CA LEU A 60 13.07 5.61 -1.54
C LEU A 60 14.35 6.44 -1.41
N LEU A 61 15.53 5.79 -1.49
CA LEU A 61 16.82 6.48 -1.47
C LEU A 61 16.96 7.46 -2.65
N ASN A 62 16.51 7.08 -3.84
CA ASN A 62 16.53 7.96 -5.02
C ASN A 62 15.59 9.16 -4.85
N ALA A 63 14.42 8.98 -4.23
CA ALA A 63 13.51 10.08 -3.94
C ALA A 63 14.14 11.10 -2.97
N ILE A 64 14.78 10.63 -1.90
CA ILE A 64 15.50 11.47 -0.94
C ILE A 64 16.68 12.17 -1.62
N LEU A 65 17.46 11.45 -2.42
CA LEU A 65 18.58 12.01 -3.18
C LEU A 65 18.13 13.14 -4.11
N GLY A 66 17.01 12.96 -4.82
CA GLY A 66 16.43 13.99 -5.68
C GLY A 66 16.03 15.25 -4.92
N GLN A 67 15.45 15.10 -3.71
CA GLN A 67 15.14 16.24 -2.85
C GLN A 67 16.41 16.98 -2.39
N LEU A 68 17.44 16.26 -1.98
CA LEU A 68 18.72 16.86 -1.57
C LEU A 68 19.40 17.62 -2.71
N GLN A 69 19.41 17.05 -3.92
CA GLN A 69 19.94 17.72 -5.11
C GLN A 69 19.15 18.99 -5.47
N ALA A 70 17.82 18.95 -5.34
CA ALA A 70 16.99 20.12 -5.57
C ALA A 70 17.28 21.24 -4.55
N LEU A 71 17.51 20.88 -3.28
CA LEU A 71 17.91 21.83 -2.24
C LEU A 71 19.31 22.41 -2.49
N GLN A 72 20.28 21.57 -2.90
CA GLN A 72 21.63 22.02 -3.24
C GLN A 72 21.62 23.02 -4.41
N LYS A 73 20.88 22.73 -5.48
CA LYS A 73 20.73 23.64 -6.62
C LYS A 73 20.12 24.98 -6.21
N LYS A 74 19.10 24.96 -5.33
CA LYS A 74 18.52 26.18 -4.79
C LYS A 74 19.54 26.96 -3.95
N ALA A 75 20.28 26.31 -3.06
CA ALA A 75 21.30 26.97 -2.25
C ALA A 75 22.38 27.66 -3.11
N LEU A 76 22.86 26.99 -4.17
CA LEU A 76 23.82 27.55 -5.14
C LEU A 76 23.26 28.71 -5.97
N SER A 77 21.94 28.79 -6.14
CA SER A 77 21.32 29.92 -6.85
C SER A 77 21.22 31.21 -6.00
N TYR A 78 21.45 31.10 -4.70
CA TYR A 78 21.45 32.24 -3.75
C TYR A 78 22.86 32.75 -3.40
N SER A 79 23.92 32.08 -3.87
CA SER A 79 25.33 32.50 -3.73
C SER A 79 25.84 33.19 -4.98
#